data_AF-A0A2N1HVD3-F1
#
_entry.id   AF-A0A2N1HVD3-F1
#
_cell.length_a   1.000
_cell.length_b   1.000
_cell.length_c   1.000
_cell.angle_alpha   90.00
_cell.angle_beta   90.00
_cell.angle_gamma   90.00
#
_symmetry.space_group_name_H-M   'P 1'
#
loop_
_entity.id
_entity.type
_entity.pdbx_description
1 polymer ?
#
loop_
_entity_poly.entity_id
_entity_poly.type
_entity_poly.pdbx_seq_one_letter_code
_entity_poly.pdbx_strand_id
1 'polypeptide(L)'
;MNKFSFAILVSVLLGCGDSKEASPVTESKFNPAKGLVMVENGSIEEVRAAISDYDSLAREEVVGSFTVELHEQKDGSIAVLFPNGLPSYDIANITVWLDAPPNQENVYGAKSWVSTPDGTNEYFLKPEVENEWGDTLVGSSKSGKSVRIYVPETGISQITQFVEYQPEPTISLSSKPVSFSITLDTDISWANPTLSVNRPMDHNWKN
;
A
#
# COMPACT_ATOMS: atom_id res chain seq x y z
N MET A 1 50.61 22.44 -56.05
CA MET A 1 51.04 21.04 -55.85
C MET A 1 51.08 20.76 -54.36
N ASN A 2 50.27 19.79 -53.96
CA ASN A 2 49.95 19.35 -52.60
C ASN A 2 51.14 19.22 -51.66
N LYS A 3 51.01 19.71 -50.41
CA LYS A 3 51.52 19.02 -49.22
C LYS A 3 50.59 19.20 -48.02
N PHE A 4 49.80 18.13 -47.84
CA PHE A 4 49.15 17.59 -46.65
C PHE A 4 49.23 18.34 -45.31
N SER A 5 48.03 18.68 -44.81
CA SER A 5 47.71 18.90 -43.40
C SER A 5 47.98 17.65 -42.56
N PHE A 6 48.55 17.83 -41.37
CA PHE A 6 48.44 16.89 -40.26
C PHE A 6 47.91 17.68 -39.07
N ALA A 7 46.62 17.53 -38.78
CA ALA A 7 45.99 18.08 -37.58
C ALA A 7 46.29 17.13 -36.42
N ILE A 8 47.00 17.62 -35.41
CA ILE A 8 47.17 16.93 -34.13
C ILE A 8 45.88 17.12 -33.34
N LEU A 9 45.14 16.03 -33.17
CA LEU A 9 43.95 15.96 -32.33
C LEU A 9 44.39 16.03 -30.87
N VAL A 10 44.15 17.15 -30.19
CA VAL A 10 44.32 17.28 -28.74
C VAL A 10 43.04 16.75 -28.08
N SER A 11 43.16 15.60 -27.43
CA SER A 11 42.13 15.05 -26.55
C SER A 11 42.07 15.87 -25.26
N VAL A 12 41.02 16.68 -25.08
CA VAL A 12 40.66 17.24 -23.77
C VAL A 12 39.41 16.52 -23.29
N LEU A 13 39.63 15.55 -22.41
CA LEU A 13 38.65 15.09 -21.43
C LEU A 13 38.43 16.22 -20.43
N LEU A 14 37.17 16.55 -20.10
CA LEU A 14 36.66 17.23 -18.89
C LEU A 14 35.25 17.77 -19.22
N GLY A 15 34.14 17.38 -18.62
CA GLY A 15 33.88 16.38 -17.60
C GLY A 15 32.38 16.03 -17.65
N CYS A 16 32.04 14.77 -17.41
CA CYS A 16 30.68 14.34 -17.18
C CYS A 16 30.22 14.97 -15.85
N GLY A 17 29.27 15.90 -15.92
CA GLY A 17 28.44 16.18 -14.76
C GLY A 17 27.57 14.95 -14.52
N ASP A 18 27.74 14.33 -13.34
CA ASP A 18 26.82 13.31 -12.85
C ASP A 18 25.46 13.97 -12.55
N SER A 19 24.68 14.22 -13.59
CA SER A 19 23.23 14.20 -13.45
C SER A 19 22.87 12.74 -13.22
N LYS A 20 22.63 12.36 -11.96
CA LYS A 20 21.90 11.14 -11.62
C LYS A 20 20.51 11.27 -12.23
N GLU A 21 20.38 10.94 -13.50
CA GLU A 21 19.11 10.63 -14.13
C GLU A 21 18.47 9.55 -13.26
N ALA A 22 17.25 9.82 -12.78
CA ALA A 22 16.42 8.83 -12.16
C ALA A 22 16.35 7.64 -13.12
N SER A 23 16.83 6.48 -12.67
CA SER A 23 16.77 5.26 -13.47
C SER A 23 15.31 5.00 -13.87
N PRO A 24 15.08 4.49 -15.09
CA PRO A 24 13.73 4.31 -15.61
C PRO A 24 12.94 3.37 -14.70
N VAL A 25 11.66 3.72 -14.51
CA VAL A 25 10.64 2.91 -13.84
C VAL A 25 10.81 1.47 -14.30
N THR A 26 11.29 0.61 -13.40
CA THR A 26 11.32 -0.83 -13.62
C THR A 26 9.87 -1.23 -13.90
N GLU A 27 9.61 -1.97 -14.98
CA GLU A 27 8.25 -2.42 -15.31
C GLU A 27 7.61 -3.02 -14.05
N SER A 28 6.57 -2.35 -13.54
CA SER A 28 5.79 -2.82 -12.40
C SER A 28 5.38 -4.27 -12.65
N LYS A 29 5.83 -5.21 -11.80
CA LYS A 29 5.45 -6.64 -11.91
C LYS A 29 4.05 -6.92 -11.37
N PHE A 30 3.26 -5.88 -11.09
CA PHE A 30 1.92 -6.00 -10.55
C PHE A 30 0.91 -5.09 -11.24
N ASN A 31 -0.36 -5.41 -11.05
CA ASN A 31 -1.49 -4.57 -11.42
C ASN A 31 -1.93 -3.75 -10.20
N PRO A 32 -2.01 -2.42 -10.29
CA PRO A 32 -2.37 -1.59 -9.15
C PRO A 32 -3.81 -1.82 -8.71
N ALA A 33 -3.98 -2.08 -7.42
CA ALA A 33 -5.26 -2.09 -6.75
C ALA A 33 -5.64 -0.67 -6.31
N LYS A 34 -6.93 -0.38 -6.40
CA LYS A 34 -7.51 0.80 -5.77
C LYS A 34 -7.87 0.48 -4.34
N GLY A 35 -7.64 1.44 -3.45
CA GLY A 35 -8.21 1.37 -2.12
C GLY A 35 -8.20 2.69 -1.38
N LEU A 36 -8.95 2.67 -0.29
CA LEU A 36 -9.09 3.72 0.70
C LEU A 36 -8.85 3.09 2.07
N VAL A 37 -8.05 3.72 2.92
CA VAL A 37 -8.00 3.42 4.35
C VAL A 37 -8.59 4.59 5.12
N MET A 38 -9.54 4.33 6.00
CA MET A 38 -10.05 5.30 6.97
C MET A 38 -9.45 5.00 8.32
N VAL A 39 -8.88 6.01 8.96
CA VAL A 39 -8.31 5.91 10.32
C VAL A 39 -9.15 6.79 11.24
N GLU A 40 -9.77 6.18 12.25
CA GLU A 40 -10.70 6.88 13.14
C GLU A 40 -10.01 7.82 14.13
N ASN A 41 -8.78 7.51 14.54
CA ASN A 41 -8.07 8.22 15.60
C ASN A 41 -6.62 8.54 15.21
N GLY A 42 -6.07 9.58 15.83
CA GLY A 42 -4.74 10.11 15.55
C GLY A 42 -4.78 11.37 14.67
N SER A 43 -3.80 12.26 14.88
CA SER A 43 -3.61 13.43 14.02
C SER A 43 -3.10 13.05 12.64
N ILE A 44 -3.28 13.93 11.66
CA ILE A 44 -2.78 13.72 10.30
C ILE A 44 -1.25 13.54 10.27
N GLU A 45 -0.52 14.21 11.18
CA GLU A 45 0.92 14.06 11.34
C GLU A 45 1.31 12.71 11.94
N GLU A 46 0.56 12.19 12.92
CA GLU A 46 0.77 10.87 13.51
C GLU A 46 0.47 9.76 12.48
N VAL A 47 -0.62 9.88 11.72
CA VAL A 47 -0.94 8.93 10.63
C VAL A 47 0.15 8.95 9.56
N ARG A 48 0.63 10.14 9.17
CA ARG A 48 1.78 10.26 8.24
C ARG A 48 3.03 9.57 8.78
N ALA A 49 3.33 9.78 10.06
CA ALA A 49 4.48 9.16 10.71
C ALA A 49 4.34 7.63 10.76
N ALA A 50 3.15 7.12 11.10
CA ALA A 50 2.90 5.68 11.12
C ALA A 50 3.09 5.03 9.74
N ILE A 51 2.60 5.65 8.66
CA ILE A 51 2.83 5.16 7.30
C ILE A 51 4.32 5.22 6.92
N SER A 52 5.04 6.27 7.36
CA SER A 52 6.49 6.38 7.12
C SER A 52 7.27 5.32 7.91
N ASP A 53 6.80 4.96 9.10
CA ASP A 53 7.38 3.88 9.91
C ASP A 53 7.15 2.52 9.23
N TYR A 54 5.95 2.27 8.68
CA TYR A 54 5.67 1.09 7.86
C TYR A 54 6.63 0.99 6.67
N ASP A 55 6.81 2.10 5.95
CA ASP A 55 7.74 2.20 4.81
C ASP A 55 9.18 1.81 5.18
N SER A 56 9.57 2.07 6.43
CA SER A 56 10.93 1.77 6.91
C SER A 56 11.16 0.30 7.31
N LEU A 57 10.11 -0.53 7.36
CA LEU A 57 10.21 -1.93 7.80
C LEU A 57 10.84 -2.84 6.74
N ALA A 58 10.62 -2.51 5.47
CA ALA A 58 10.99 -3.38 4.37
C ALA A 58 12.43 -3.10 3.88
N ARG A 59 12.99 -4.12 3.22
CA ARG A 59 14.16 -3.97 2.35
C ARG A 59 13.68 -4.38 0.98
N GLU A 60 13.35 -3.41 0.13
CA GLU A 60 12.74 -3.68 -1.16
C GLU A 60 13.80 -4.25 -2.12
N GLU A 61 13.50 -5.38 -2.74
CA GLU A 61 14.34 -5.94 -3.80
C GLU A 61 14.09 -5.23 -5.13
N VAL A 62 12.82 -4.90 -5.44
CA VAL A 62 12.42 -4.15 -6.65
C VAL A 62 11.57 -2.94 -6.29
N VAL A 63 12.24 -1.81 -6.04
CA VAL A 63 11.64 -0.56 -5.56
C VAL A 63 10.66 0.09 -6.56
N GLY A 64 9.48 0.45 -6.06
CA GLY A 64 8.55 1.41 -6.68
C GLY A 64 8.22 2.55 -5.72
N SER A 65 8.01 3.76 -6.25
CA SER A 65 7.60 4.91 -5.45
C SER A 65 6.14 5.27 -5.71
N PHE A 66 5.39 5.45 -4.62
CA PHE A 66 3.95 5.66 -4.65
C PHE A 66 3.56 6.89 -3.85
N THR A 67 2.58 7.65 -4.36
CA THR A 67 2.03 8.82 -3.66
C THR A 67 0.97 8.36 -2.67
N VAL A 68 1.06 8.88 -1.44
CA VAL A 68 0.02 8.81 -0.43
C VAL A 68 -0.55 10.20 -0.21
N GLU A 69 -1.87 10.31 -0.13
CA GLU A 69 -2.57 11.55 0.21
C GLU A 69 -3.41 11.34 1.47
N LEU A 70 -3.26 12.24 2.44
CA LEU A 70 -4.06 12.26 3.66
C LEU A 70 -5.05 13.42 3.61
N HIS A 71 -6.32 13.12 3.85
CA HIS A 71 -7.40 14.08 3.91
C HIS A 71 -8.12 13.97 5.26
N GLU A 72 -8.02 15.03 6.06
CA GLU A 72 -8.78 15.14 7.31
C GLU A 72 -10.28 15.30 7.02
N GLN A 73 -11.10 14.54 7.73
CA GLN A 73 -12.55 14.54 7.63
C GLN A 73 -13.18 15.38 8.74
N LYS A 74 -14.46 15.73 8.58
CA LYS A 74 -15.17 16.62 9.52
C LYS A 74 -15.32 16.04 10.93
N ASP A 75 -15.33 14.72 11.05
CA ASP A 75 -15.43 13.99 12.31
C ASP A 75 -14.06 13.77 12.98
N GLY A 76 -12.97 14.28 12.38
CA GLY A 76 -11.60 14.10 12.87
C GLY A 76 -10.91 12.85 12.34
N SER A 77 -11.62 11.98 11.62
CA SER A 77 -10.99 10.82 10.98
C SER A 77 -10.08 11.25 9.81
N ILE A 78 -9.11 10.41 9.47
CA ILE A 78 -8.19 10.64 8.34
C ILE A 78 -8.47 9.63 7.23
N ALA A 79 -8.76 10.13 6.04
CA ALA A 79 -8.82 9.32 4.82
C ALA A 79 -7.43 9.24 4.18
N VAL A 80 -6.94 8.02 3.96
CA VAL A 80 -5.67 7.72 3.30
C VAL A 80 -5.97 7.21 1.90
N LEU A 81 -5.51 7.96 0.90
CA LEU A 81 -5.66 7.63 -0.51
C LEU A 81 -4.33 7.26 -1.15
N PHE A 82 -4.42 6.40 -2.15
CA PHE A 82 -3.31 5.99 -3.01
C PHE A 82 -3.65 6.33 -4.47
N PRO A 83 -3.41 7.58 -4.94
CA PRO A 83 -3.88 8.02 -6.25
C PRO A 83 -3.37 7.18 -7.42
N ASN A 84 -2.16 6.61 -7.29
CA ASN A 84 -1.56 5.75 -8.30
C ASN A 84 -1.95 4.27 -8.14
N GLY A 85 -2.71 3.94 -7.10
CA GLY A 85 -2.89 2.57 -6.60
C GLY A 85 -1.62 2.01 -5.98
N LEU A 86 -1.77 0.88 -5.28
CA LEU A 86 -0.69 0.11 -4.67
C LEU A 86 -0.83 -1.36 -5.07
N PRO A 87 0.18 -2.21 -4.81
CA PRO A 87 -0.09 -3.62 -4.69
C PRO A 87 -1.23 -3.87 -3.69
N SER A 88 -2.13 -4.80 -4.01
CA SER A 88 -3.32 -5.07 -3.19
C SER A 88 -2.96 -5.49 -1.75
N TYR A 89 -1.85 -6.23 -1.59
CA TYR A 89 -1.41 -6.69 -0.29
C TYR A 89 -0.91 -5.56 0.61
N ASP A 90 -0.26 -4.53 0.07
CA ASP A 90 0.21 -3.38 0.84
C ASP A 90 -0.95 -2.60 1.46
N ILE A 91 -2.08 -2.46 0.77
CA ILE A 91 -3.26 -1.78 1.33
C ILE A 91 -3.75 -2.52 2.58
N ALA A 92 -3.81 -3.86 2.54
CA ALA A 92 -4.19 -4.67 3.69
C ALA A 92 -3.16 -4.57 4.83
N ASN A 93 -1.87 -4.64 4.51
CA ASN A 93 -0.79 -4.49 5.50
C ASN A 93 -0.79 -3.12 6.17
N ILE A 94 -0.92 -2.05 5.40
CA ILE A 94 -1.07 -0.67 5.91
C ILE A 94 -2.31 -0.56 6.79
N THR A 95 -3.41 -1.23 6.44
CA THR A 95 -4.63 -1.23 7.29
C THR A 95 -4.37 -1.85 8.65
N VAL A 96 -3.70 -3.01 8.71
CA VAL A 96 -3.33 -3.65 9.98
C VAL A 96 -2.37 -2.76 10.78
N TRP A 97 -1.35 -2.22 10.10
CA TRP A 97 -0.35 -1.37 10.72
C TRP A 97 -0.95 -0.12 11.37
N LEU A 98 -1.91 0.52 10.69
CA LEU A 98 -2.58 1.73 11.18
C LEU A 98 -3.62 1.48 12.27
N ASP A 99 -3.87 0.24 12.67
CA ASP A 99 -4.74 -0.05 13.82
C ASP A 99 -4.01 -0.01 15.15
N ALA A 100 -2.71 -0.31 15.16
CA ALA A 100 -1.87 -0.31 16.36
C ALA A 100 -0.38 -0.12 16.02
N PRO A 101 0.03 1.02 15.42
CA PRO A 101 1.42 1.26 15.07
C PRO A 101 2.27 1.45 16.35
N PRO A 102 3.43 0.77 16.49
CA PRO A 102 4.18 0.72 17.75
C PRO A 102 4.64 2.09 18.30
N ASN A 103 4.86 3.07 17.42
CA ASN A 103 5.43 4.38 17.78
C ASN A 103 4.38 5.50 17.79
N GLN A 104 3.12 5.22 17.43
CA GLN A 104 2.04 6.21 17.36
C GLN A 104 0.80 5.68 18.08
N GLU A 105 0.86 5.57 19.41
CA GLU A 105 -0.17 4.96 20.28
C GLU A 105 -1.59 5.55 20.10
N ASN A 106 -1.71 6.79 19.61
CA ASN A 106 -3.01 7.44 19.38
C ASN A 106 -3.65 7.09 18.02
N VAL A 107 -2.94 6.37 17.15
CA VAL A 107 -3.42 5.98 15.82
C VAL A 107 -4.06 4.60 15.93
N TYR A 108 -5.37 4.51 15.72
CA TYR A 108 -6.11 3.24 15.76
C TYR A 108 -7.48 3.35 15.09
N GLY A 109 -8.15 2.19 14.90
CA GLY A 109 -9.48 2.11 14.30
C GLY A 109 -9.41 2.13 12.78
N ALA A 110 -8.35 1.56 12.20
CA ALA A 110 -8.15 1.54 10.76
C ALA A 110 -9.10 0.55 10.08
N LYS A 111 -9.72 0.97 8.97
CA LYS A 111 -10.58 0.15 8.12
C LYS A 111 -10.26 0.43 6.66
N SER A 112 -10.41 -0.55 5.79
CA SER A 112 -10.14 -0.35 4.38
C SER A 112 -11.19 -0.89 3.44
N TRP A 113 -11.24 -0.24 2.28
CA TRP A 113 -11.97 -0.64 1.10
C TRP A 113 -10.95 -0.89 0.01
N VAL A 114 -10.86 -2.14 -0.45
CA VAL A 114 -9.84 -2.56 -1.41
C VAL A 114 -10.48 -3.33 -2.56
N SER A 115 -10.17 -2.92 -3.78
CA SER A 115 -10.56 -3.65 -4.98
C SER A 115 -9.50 -4.68 -5.35
N THR A 116 -9.92 -5.83 -5.87
CA THR A 116 -8.99 -6.72 -6.57
C THR A 116 -8.37 -5.98 -7.75
N PRO A 117 -7.12 -6.29 -8.15
CA PRO A 117 -6.48 -5.58 -9.26
C PRO A 117 -7.23 -5.65 -10.60
N ASP A 118 -8.02 -6.71 -10.82
CA ASP A 118 -8.88 -6.88 -11.98
C ASP A 118 -10.24 -6.15 -11.86
N GLY A 119 -10.51 -5.51 -10.73
CA GLY A 119 -11.75 -4.80 -10.41
C GLY A 119 -12.98 -5.70 -10.24
N THR A 120 -12.82 -7.01 -10.18
CA THR A 120 -13.96 -7.96 -10.11
C THR A 120 -14.58 -8.05 -8.73
N ASN A 121 -13.81 -7.81 -7.67
CA ASN A 121 -14.28 -7.80 -6.30
C ASN A 121 -13.80 -6.55 -5.56
N GLU A 122 -14.55 -6.19 -4.54
CA GLU A 122 -14.24 -5.13 -3.61
C GLU A 122 -14.51 -5.66 -2.22
N TYR A 123 -13.60 -5.43 -1.29
CA TYR A 123 -13.69 -5.89 0.09
C TYR A 123 -13.73 -4.69 1.03
N PHE A 124 -14.63 -4.77 2.01
CA PHE A 124 -14.50 -4.02 3.26
C PHE A 124 -13.71 -4.88 4.23
N LEU A 125 -12.67 -4.31 4.85
CA LEU A 125 -11.77 -4.99 5.77
C LEU A 125 -11.58 -4.19 7.05
N LYS A 126 -11.46 -4.89 8.17
CA LYS A 126 -11.09 -4.34 9.47
C LYS A 126 -10.20 -5.30 10.25
N PRO A 127 -9.34 -4.81 11.15
CA PRO A 127 -8.58 -5.62 12.10
C PRO A 127 -9.47 -6.62 12.87
N GLU A 128 -8.98 -7.83 13.02
CA GLU A 128 -9.61 -8.86 13.85
C GLU A 128 -9.17 -8.71 15.30
N VAL A 129 -9.88 -7.88 16.07
CA VAL A 129 -9.52 -7.52 17.46
C VAL A 129 -9.38 -8.74 18.40
N GLU A 130 -10.03 -9.87 18.10
CA GLU A 130 -9.93 -11.10 18.88
C GLU A 130 -8.62 -11.87 18.64
N ASN A 131 -7.85 -11.49 17.62
CA ASN A 131 -6.55 -12.06 17.32
C ASN A 131 -5.43 -11.29 18.04
N GLU A 132 -4.90 -11.87 19.11
CA GLU A 132 -3.83 -11.27 19.92
C GLU A 132 -2.52 -11.03 19.14
N TRP A 133 -2.30 -11.74 18.03
CA TRP A 133 -1.11 -11.52 17.20
C TRP A 133 -1.23 -10.30 16.30
N GLY A 134 -2.44 -9.77 16.11
CA GLY A 134 -2.68 -8.58 15.29
C GLY A 134 -2.34 -8.78 13.81
N ASP A 135 -2.26 -10.02 13.33
CA ASP A 135 -1.81 -10.37 11.98
C ASP A 135 -2.97 -10.78 11.04
N THR A 136 -4.20 -10.40 11.38
CA THR A 136 -5.38 -10.69 10.55
C THR A 136 -6.34 -9.52 10.40
N LEU A 137 -6.95 -9.47 9.22
CA LEU A 137 -8.13 -8.67 8.93
C LEU A 137 -9.32 -9.61 8.75
N VAL A 138 -10.50 -9.18 9.19
CA VAL A 138 -11.79 -9.78 8.85
C VAL A 138 -12.63 -8.79 8.07
N GLY A 139 -13.46 -9.31 7.18
CA GLY A 139 -14.19 -8.44 6.27
C GLY A 139 -15.19 -9.19 5.43
N SER A 140 -15.70 -8.50 4.43
CA SER A 140 -16.61 -9.11 3.47
C SER A 140 -16.46 -8.47 2.11
N SER A 141 -16.69 -9.29 1.08
CA SER A 141 -16.82 -8.80 -0.28
C SER A 141 -18.15 -8.06 -0.47
N LYS A 142 -18.19 -7.18 -1.45
CA LYS A 142 -19.42 -6.54 -1.94
C LYS A 142 -20.50 -7.54 -2.38
N SER A 143 -20.09 -8.76 -2.75
CA SER A 143 -20.98 -9.89 -3.07
C SER A 143 -21.50 -10.65 -1.83
N GLY A 144 -21.16 -10.20 -0.62
CA GLY A 144 -21.67 -10.74 0.65
C GLY A 144 -20.89 -11.93 1.20
N LYS A 145 -19.69 -12.23 0.70
CA LYS A 145 -18.86 -13.32 1.23
C LYS A 145 -17.97 -12.79 2.34
N SER A 146 -18.08 -13.36 3.54
CA SER A 146 -17.18 -13.03 4.64
C SER A 146 -15.82 -13.70 4.46
N VAL A 147 -14.76 -12.96 4.73
CA VAL A 147 -13.37 -13.38 4.53
C VAL A 147 -12.50 -13.02 5.74
N ARG A 148 -11.43 -13.80 5.92
CA ARG A 148 -10.28 -13.47 6.76
C ARG A 148 -9.04 -13.37 5.88
N ILE A 149 -8.27 -12.31 6.08
CA ILE A 149 -6.99 -12.07 5.41
C ILE A 149 -5.88 -12.20 6.45
N TYR A 150 -4.81 -12.92 6.10
CA TYR A 150 -3.63 -13.13 6.93
C TYR A 150 -2.47 -12.32 6.38
N VAL A 151 -1.94 -11.37 7.15
CA VAL A 151 -0.77 -10.56 6.78
C VAL A 151 0.52 -11.24 7.26
N PRO A 152 1.68 -11.00 6.61
CA PRO A 152 1.91 -10.05 5.52
C PRO A 152 1.58 -10.56 4.11
N GLU A 153 1.51 -11.87 3.88
CA GLU A 153 1.37 -12.42 2.52
C GLU A 153 -0.05 -12.23 1.94
N THR A 154 -1.00 -11.77 2.75
CA THR A 154 -2.43 -11.57 2.41
C THR A 154 -3.11 -12.81 1.88
N GLY A 155 -2.80 -13.96 2.46
CA GLY A 155 -3.58 -15.17 2.24
C GLY A 155 -5.05 -14.94 2.63
N ILE A 156 -6.01 -15.44 1.86
CA ILE A 156 -7.44 -15.18 2.08
C ILE A 156 -8.19 -16.49 2.26
N SER A 157 -8.92 -16.59 3.36
CA SER A 157 -9.88 -17.66 3.63
C SER A 157 -11.30 -17.10 3.58
N GLN A 158 -12.24 -17.83 3.00
CA GLN A 158 -13.65 -17.58 3.26
C GLN A 158 -13.98 -18.08 4.68
N ILE A 159 -14.80 -17.35 5.42
CA ILE A 159 -15.21 -17.70 6.79
C ILE A 159 -16.73 -17.81 6.89
N THR A 160 -17.20 -18.67 7.79
CA THR A 160 -18.63 -18.88 8.11
C THR A 160 -19.17 -17.83 9.08
N GLN A 161 -18.30 -17.24 9.89
CA GLN A 161 -18.66 -16.07 10.70
C GLN A 161 -19.09 -14.93 9.77
N PHE A 162 -20.33 -14.47 9.98
CA PHE A 162 -20.86 -13.36 9.21
C PHE A 162 -20.16 -12.05 9.60
N VAL A 163 -19.68 -11.35 8.58
CA VAL A 163 -19.15 -9.98 8.66
C VAL A 163 -19.94 -9.12 7.69
N GLU A 164 -20.62 -8.09 8.21
CA GLU A 164 -21.40 -7.16 7.41
C GLU A 164 -20.50 -6.35 6.47
N TYR A 165 -20.90 -6.25 5.20
CA TYR A 165 -20.22 -5.38 4.23
C TYR A 165 -20.61 -3.93 4.48
N GLN A 166 -19.61 -3.06 4.60
CA GLN A 166 -19.80 -1.62 4.67
C GLN A 166 -19.41 -1.02 3.31
N PRO A 167 -20.29 -0.23 2.66
CA PRO A 167 -19.92 0.46 1.43
C PRO A 167 -18.78 1.45 1.66
N GLU A 168 -17.95 1.67 0.64
CA GLU A 168 -16.92 2.72 0.68
C GLU A 168 -17.56 4.08 1.03
N PRO A 169 -17.06 4.79 2.06
CA PRO A 169 -17.66 6.05 2.49
C PRO A 169 -17.36 7.16 1.49
N THR A 170 -18.27 8.14 1.42
CA THR A 170 -17.96 9.40 0.73
C THR A 170 -17.03 10.24 1.60
N ILE A 171 -15.86 10.59 1.06
CA ILE A 171 -14.86 11.41 1.75
C ILE A 171 -14.88 12.85 1.23
N SER A 172 -14.43 13.78 2.08
CA SER A 172 -14.15 15.16 1.69
C SER A 172 -12.72 15.28 1.18
N LEU A 173 -12.56 15.61 -0.09
CA LEU A 173 -11.25 15.84 -0.69
C LEU A 173 -10.78 17.28 -0.40
N SER A 174 -9.75 17.40 0.46
CA SER A 174 -8.99 18.65 0.61
C SER A 174 -8.34 19.07 -0.71
N SER A 175 -8.33 20.37 -1.01
CA SER A 175 -7.56 20.95 -2.13
C SER A 175 -6.06 21.07 -1.84
N LYS A 176 -5.67 20.82 -0.58
CA LYS A 176 -4.29 20.79 -0.10
C LYS A 176 -4.11 19.60 0.85
N PRO A 177 -4.16 18.35 0.34
CA PRO A 177 -3.90 17.19 1.17
C PRO A 177 -2.46 17.20 1.67
N VAL A 178 -2.20 16.52 2.79
CA VAL A 178 -0.84 16.16 3.16
C VAL A 178 -0.42 15.04 2.22
N SER A 179 0.53 15.33 1.32
CA SER A 179 0.99 14.41 0.30
C SER A 179 2.47 14.09 0.50
N PHE A 180 2.82 12.81 0.41
CA PHE A 180 4.18 12.30 0.54
C PHE A 180 4.34 10.99 -0.24
N SER A 181 5.58 10.55 -0.42
CA SER A 181 5.91 9.31 -1.14
C SER A 181 6.33 8.22 -0.18
N ILE A 182 5.92 6.99 -0.48
CA ILE A 182 6.43 5.75 0.13
C ILE A 182 7.13 4.91 -0.95
N THR A 183 7.97 3.97 -0.50
CA THR A 183 8.83 3.11 -1.30
C THR A 183 8.47 1.66 -1.00
N LEU A 184 7.84 0.97 -1.95
CA LEU A 184 7.38 -0.41 -1.75
C LEU A 184 8.01 -1.35 -2.76
N ASP A 185 8.09 -2.63 -2.41
CA ASP A 185 8.50 -3.66 -3.34
C ASP A 185 7.40 -3.90 -4.39
N THR A 186 7.80 -3.91 -5.65
CA THR A 186 6.93 -4.17 -6.80
C THR A 186 6.99 -5.63 -7.23
N ASP A 187 7.95 -6.41 -6.74
CA ASP A 187 7.94 -7.87 -6.87
C ASP A 187 7.12 -8.51 -5.74
N ILE A 188 5.87 -8.78 -6.08
CA ILE A 188 4.86 -9.26 -5.12
C ILE A 188 4.53 -10.74 -5.34
N SER A 189 5.43 -11.46 -6.03
CA SER A 189 5.24 -12.86 -6.41
C SER A 189 5.16 -13.83 -5.23
N TRP A 190 5.66 -13.42 -4.07
CA TRP A 190 5.61 -14.17 -2.81
C TRP A 190 4.29 -13.98 -2.04
N ALA A 191 3.51 -12.93 -2.34
CA ALA A 191 2.26 -12.59 -1.67
C ALA A 191 1.04 -13.16 -2.42
N ASN A 192 -0.16 -12.66 -2.11
CA ASN A 192 -1.40 -12.91 -2.85
C ASN A 192 -1.75 -11.72 -3.76
N PRO A 193 -1.05 -11.54 -4.90
CA PRO A 193 -1.12 -10.32 -5.71
C PRO A 193 -2.53 -10.01 -6.24
N THR A 194 -3.33 -11.05 -6.49
CA THR A 194 -4.69 -10.93 -7.03
C THR A 194 -5.74 -10.67 -5.97
N LEU A 195 -5.39 -10.72 -4.68
CA LEU A 195 -6.31 -10.60 -3.55
C LEU A 195 -7.50 -11.57 -3.68
N SER A 196 -7.21 -12.80 -4.10
CA SER A 196 -8.20 -13.86 -4.30
C SER A 196 -8.17 -14.89 -3.17
N VAL A 197 -9.30 -15.53 -2.89
CA VAL A 197 -9.38 -16.65 -1.94
C VAL A 197 -8.43 -17.76 -2.38
N ASN A 198 -7.43 -18.05 -1.55
CA ASN A 198 -6.37 -19.02 -1.84
C ASN A 198 -6.08 -19.96 -0.65
N ARG A 199 -6.85 -19.85 0.44
CA ARG A 199 -6.77 -20.74 1.61
C ARG A 199 -8.10 -21.49 1.84
N PRO A 200 -8.07 -22.61 2.58
CA PRO A 200 -9.29 -23.36 2.94
C PRO A 200 -10.31 -22.51 3.71
N MET A 201 -11.58 -22.92 3.65
CA MET A 201 -12.65 -22.28 4.42
C MET A 201 -12.44 -22.48 5.93
N ASP A 202 -12.79 -21.46 6.72
CA ASP A 202 -12.67 -21.47 8.20
C ASP A 202 -11.29 -21.85 8.72
N HIS A 203 -10.24 -21.58 7.95
CA HIS A 203 -8.89 -21.76 8.44
C HIS A 203 -8.71 -20.99 9.75
N ASN A 204 -8.18 -21.66 10.76
CA ASN A 204 -7.89 -21.09 12.07
C ASN A 204 -6.43 -21.39 12.37
N TRP A 205 -5.65 -20.35 12.68
CA TRP A 205 -4.23 -20.46 13.01
C TRP A 205 -3.97 -21.16 14.35
N LYS A 206 -5.02 -21.33 15.18
CA LYS A 206 -4.93 -22.06 16.45
C LYS A 206 -4.92 -23.59 16.31
N ASN A 207 -5.06 -24.14 15.10
CA ASN A 207 -5.08 -25.60 14.84
C ASN A 207 -4.22 -26.00 13.63
#